data_AF-A0A2P6SMN9-F1
#
_entry.id   AF-A0A2P6SMN9-F1
#
_cell.length_a   1.000
_cell.length_b   1.000
_cell.length_c   1.000
_cell.angle_alpha   90.00
_cell.angle_beta   90.00
_cell.angle_gamma   90.00
#
_symmetry.space_group_name_H-M   'P 1'
#
loop_
_entity.id
_entity.type
_entity.pdbx_description
1 polymer ?
#
loop_
_entity_poly.entity_id
_entity_poly.type
_entity_poly.pdbx_seq_one_letter_code
_entity_poly.pdbx_strand_id
1 'polypeptide(L)'
;MSYQVIFVPDYNVSVAELLIPASELSQHISTAGMEASGTSNMKFAMNGCILIGTLDGANVEIREEVGVDSFFLFGAEAHEIAGLRKERAEGKFVPDPRFEEVKEFVRSGVFGSYNYDDLIGSRTRFVV
;
A
#
# COMPACT_ATOMS: atom_id res chain seq x y z
N MET A 1 -15.21 19.16 3.04
CA MET A 1 -15.03 17.71 2.84
C MET A 1 -14.75 17.07 4.19
N SER A 2 -15.47 16.01 4.54
CA SER A 2 -15.22 15.18 5.72
C SER A 2 -14.55 13.88 5.27
N TYR A 3 -13.47 13.48 5.92
CA TYR A 3 -12.82 12.19 5.67
C TYR A 3 -13.36 11.14 6.64
N GLN A 4 -13.61 9.93 6.15
CA GLN A 4 -14.03 8.79 6.96
C GLN A 4 -13.11 7.60 6.69
N VAL A 5 -12.78 6.87 7.75
CA VAL A 5 -12.01 5.62 7.68
C VAL A 5 -12.86 4.53 8.29
N ILE A 6 -13.09 3.45 7.53
CA ILE A 6 -13.98 2.36 7.93
C ILE A 6 -13.19 1.05 7.76
N PHE A 7 -13.13 0.26 8.82
CA PHE A 7 -12.64 -1.11 8.74
C PHE A 7 -13.83 -2.05 8.51
N VAL A 8 -13.89 -2.69 7.35
CA VAL A 8 -14.95 -3.66 7.03
C VAL A 8 -14.58 -5.00 7.66
N PRO A 9 -15.34 -5.49 8.66
CA PRO A 9 -15.02 -6.74 9.33
C PRO A 9 -15.37 -7.96 8.46
N ASP A 10 -14.78 -9.11 8.79
CA ASP A 10 -15.08 -10.41 8.17
C ASP A 10 -15.03 -10.41 6.63
N TYR A 11 -13.96 -9.83 6.07
CA TYR A 11 -13.78 -9.81 4.62
C TYR A 11 -13.74 -11.25 4.05
N ASN A 12 -14.72 -11.55 3.22
CA ASN A 12 -14.91 -12.84 2.56
C ASN A 12 -15.42 -12.60 1.12
N VAL A 13 -15.80 -13.67 0.42
CA VAL A 13 -16.27 -13.58 -0.98
C VAL A 13 -17.50 -12.69 -1.10
N SER A 14 -18.50 -12.85 -0.21
CA SER A 14 -19.73 -12.05 -0.24
C SER A 14 -19.50 -10.57 0.03
N VAL A 15 -18.54 -10.25 0.91
CA VAL A 15 -18.12 -8.85 1.12
C VAL A 15 -17.42 -8.30 -0.13
N ALA A 16 -16.55 -9.09 -0.75
CA ALA A 16 -15.85 -8.69 -1.97
C ALA A 16 -16.80 -8.44 -3.15
N GLU A 17 -17.87 -9.25 -3.28
CA GLU A 17 -18.92 -9.07 -4.29
C GLU A 17 -19.67 -7.74 -4.16
N LEU A 18 -19.68 -7.14 -2.96
CA LEU A 18 -20.25 -5.81 -2.74
C LEU A 18 -19.20 -4.70 -2.93
N LEU A 19 -17.99 -4.87 -2.40
CA LEU A 19 -16.96 -3.83 -2.41
C LEU A 19 -16.36 -3.60 -3.79
N ILE A 20 -16.03 -4.67 -4.52
CA ILE A 20 -15.33 -4.60 -5.80
C ILE A 20 -16.11 -3.76 -6.84
N PRO A 21 -17.39 -4.02 -7.12
CA PRO A 21 -18.14 -3.23 -8.10
C PRO A 21 -18.43 -1.79 -7.64
N ALA A 22 -18.32 -1.50 -6.33
CA ALA A 22 -18.54 -0.18 -5.77
C ALA A 22 -17.25 0.66 -5.65
N SER A 23 -16.08 0.10 -5.98
CA SER A 23 -14.79 0.74 -5.77
C SER A 23 -14.36 1.58 -6.96
N GLU A 24 -13.95 2.82 -6.69
CA GLU A 24 -13.38 3.73 -7.70
C GLU A 24 -11.84 3.66 -7.74
N LEU A 25 -11.21 3.39 -6.59
CA LEU A 25 -9.76 3.24 -6.42
C LEU A 25 -9.45 2.07 -5.49
N SER A 26 -8.55 1.17 -5.90
CA SER A 26 -8.06 0.05 -5.09
C SER A 26 -6.54 0.12 -4.90
N GLN A 27 -6.07 -0.25 -3.70
CA GLN A 27 -4.66 -0.18 -3.31
C GLN A 27 -4.01 -1.56 -3.40
N HIS A 28 -2.94 -1.66 -4.20
CA HIS A 28 -2.15 -2.88 -4.40
C HIS A 28 -0.66 -2.55 -4.18
N ILE A 29 -0.30 -2.37 -2.91
CA ILE A 29 0.89 -1.64 -2.46
C ILE A 29 1.94 -2.54 -1.78
N SER A 30 2.01 -3.81 -2.17
CA SER A 30 3.05 -4.73 -1.72
C SER A 30 4.44 -4.17 -1.99
N THR A 31 5.40 -4.37 -1.09
CA THR A 31 6.82 -4.08 -1.40
C THR A 31 7.23 -4.84 -2.65
N ALA A 32 7.77 -4.14 -3.65
CA ALA A 32 8.07 -4.75 -4.95
C ALA A 32 8.95 -6.01 -4.84
N GLY A 33 8.61 -7.03 -5.62
CA GLY A 33 9.23 -8.35 -5.61
C GLY A 33 8.70 -9.30 -4.53
N MET A 34 7.59 -8.97 -3.85
CA MET A 34 7.02 -9.83 -2.79
C MET A 34 5.71 -10.50 -3.23
N GLU A 35 5.02 -9.96 -4.23
CA GLU A 35 3.77 -10.50 -4.74
C GLU A 35 4.01 -11.25 -6.06
N ALA A 36 3.62 -12.52 -6.11
CA ALA A 36 3.77 -13.32 -7.32
C ALA A 36 2.69 -13.02 -8.38
N SER A 37 1.50 -12.57 -7.97
CA SER A 37 0.36 -12.33 -8.86
C SER A 37 -0.60 -11.31 -8.23
N GLY A 38 -1.80 -11.72 -7.81
CA GLY A 38 -2.80 -10.83 -7.20
C GLY A 38 -4.12 -10.87 -7.98
N THR A 39 -4.98 -11.84 -7.67
CA THR A 39 -6.24 -12.03 -8.42
C THR A 39 -7.32 -11.01 -8.05
N SER A 40 -7.26 -10.40 -6.86
CA SER A 40 -8.16 -9.28 -6.51
C SER A 40 -7.93 -8.06 -7.39
N ASN A 41 -6.68 -7.79 -7.76
CA ASN A 41 -6.25 -6.66 -8.61
C ASN A 41 -6.97 -6.75 -9.96
N MET A 42 -7.03 -7.97 -10.52
CA MET A 42 -7.75 -8.26 -11.76
C MET A 42 -9.25 -8.03 -11.60
N LYS A 43 -9.86 -8.46 -10.49
CA LYS A 43 -11.30 -8.25 -10.24
C LYS A 43 -11.66 -6.76 -10.18
N PHE A 44 -10.83 -5.94 -9.52
CA PHE A 44 -11.00 -4.49 -9.48
C PHE A 44 -10.89 -3.87 -10.88
N ALA A 45 -9.82 -4.19 -11.61
CA ALA A 45 -9.62 -3.69 -12.97
C ALA A 45 -10.79 -4.08 -13.91
N MET A 46 -11.28 -5.32 -13.83
CA MET A 46 -12.45 -5.79 -14.60
C MET A 46 -13.75 -5.03 -14.27
N ASN A 47 -13.87 -4.46 -13.07
CA ASN A 47 -15.02 -3.65 -12.68
C ASN A 47 -14.82 -2.14 -12.93
N GLY A 48 -13.75 -1.76 -13.64
CA GLY A 48 -13.47 -0.35 -13.95
C GLY A 48 -12.89 0.44 -12.77
N CYS A 49 -12.50 -0.22 -11.68
CA CYS A 49 -11.80 0.43 -10.57
C CYS A 49 -10.37 0.78 -11.00
N ILE A 50 -9.93 2.00 -10.69
CA ILE A 50 -8.56 2.44 -10.94
C ILE A 50 -7.64 1.83 -9.88
N LEU A 51 -6.43 1.45 -10.27
CA LEU A 51 -5.45 0.88 -9.35
C LEU A 51 -4.36 1.91 -9.00
N ILE A 52 -3.98 1.93 -7.73
CA ILE A 52 -2.74 2.54 -7.24
C ILE A 52 -1.86 1.44 -6.64
N GLY A 53 -0.61 1.35 -7.08
CA GLY A 53 0.24 0.23 -6.69
C GLY A 53 1.70 0.37 -7.08
N THR A 54 2.48 -0.59 -6.59
CA THR A 54 3.89 -0.80 -6.93
C THR A 54 4.01 -1.62 -8.21
N LEU A 55 5.19 -1.60 -8.83
CA LEU A 55 5.50 -2.45 -9.99
C LEU A 55 5.80 -3.89 -9.52
N ASP A 56 4.77 -4.60 -9.08
CA ASP A 56 4.85 -5.94 -8.47
C ASP A 56 3.69 -6.86 -8.90
N GLY A 57 3.97 -8.16 -8.98
CA GLY A 57 2.98 -9.18 -9.35
C GLY A 57 2.10 -8.82 -10.56
N ALA A 58 0.80 -9.00 -10.40
CA ALA A 58 -0.20 -8.76 -11.44
C ALA A 58 -0.35 -7.27 -11.81
N ASN A 59 0.18 -6.33 -11.01
CA ASN A 59 0.14 -4.92 -11.38
C ASN A 59 0.96 -4.64 -12.65
N VAL A 60 2.02 -5.41 -12.90
CA VAL A 60 2.85 -5.31 -14.11
C VAL A 60 1.99 -5.60 -15.34
N GLU A 61 1.37 -6.79 -15.38
CA GLU A 61 0.52 -7.24 -16.48
C GLU A 61 -0.71 -6.33 -16.63
N ILE A 62 -1.38 -5.97 -15.53
CA ILE A 62 -2.56 -5.09 -15.59
C ILE A 62 -2.18 -3.73 -16.19
N ARG A 63 -1.08 -3.13 -15.77
CA ARG A 63 -0.64 -1.82 -16.28
C ARG A 63 -0.28 -1.87 -17.77
N GLU A 64 0.28 -2.98 -18.23
CA GLU A 64 0.55 -3.21 -19.66
C GLU A 64 -0.75 -3.25 -20.48
N GLU A 65 -1.76 -3.98 -19.98
CA GLU A 65 -3.04 -4.18 -20.69
C GLU A 65 -3.95 -2.95 -20.65
N VAL A 66 -4.07 -2.26 -19.50
CA VAL A 66 -4.97 -1.09 -19.34
C VAL A 66 -4.32 0.23 -19.79
N GLY A 67 -3.01 0.21 -20.03
CA GLY A 67 -2.21 1.37 -20.39
C GLY A 67 -1.71 2.18 -19.20
N VAL A 68 -0.55 2.80 -19.37
CA VAL A 68 0.19 3.51 -18.30
C VAL A 68 -0.54 4.73 -17.74
N ASP A 69 -1.44 5.33 -18.52
CA ASP A 69 -2.22 6.52 -18.12
C ASP A 69 -3.41 6.15 -17.21
N SER A 70 -3.78 4.87 -17.16
CA SER A 70 -4.93 4.34 -16.41
C SER A 70 -4.52 3.65 -15.10
N PHE A 71 -3.26 3.80 -14.68
CA PHE A 71 -2.71 3.16 -13.47
C PHE A 71 -1.81 4.14 -12.70
N PHE A 72 -2.05 4.30 -11.40
CA PHE A 72 -1.21 5.13 -10.53
C PHE A 72 -0.03 4.33 -9.97
N LEU A 73 1.10 4.38 -10.67
CA LEU A 73 2.34 3.73 -10.25
C LEU A 73 3.11 4.58 -9.23
N PHE A 74 3.61 3.94 -8.17
CA PHE A 74 4.56 4.56 -7.25
C PHE A 74 5.52 3.52 -6.65
N GLY A 75 6.51 4.02 -5.90
CA GLY A 75 7.36 3.18 -5.07
C GLY A 75 8.64 2.71 -5.75
N ALA A 76 9.45 1.99 -4.97
CA ALA A 76 10.70 1.40 -5.46
C ALA A 76 10.44 0.15 -6.30
N GLU A 77 11.31 -0.10 -7.28
CA GLU A 77 11.28 -1.33 -8.07
C GLU A 77 11.97 -2.49 -7.33
N ALA A 78 11.59 -3.72 -7.69
CA ALA A 78 12.08 -4.93 -7.03
C ALA A 78 13.61 -5.03 -6.95
N HIS A 79 14.31 -4.57 -8.00
CA HIS A 79 15.77 -4.61 -8.08
C HIS A 79 16.46 -3.61 -7.12
N GLU A 80 15.76 -2.55 -6.70
CA GLU A 80 16.28 -1.50 -5.81
C GLU A 80 16.18 -1.87 -4.33
N ILE A 81 15.23 -2.75 -3.97
CA ILE A 81 14.88 -3.08 -2.59
C ILE A 81 16.08 -3.55 -1.76
N ALA A 82 16.95 -4.38 -2.34
CA ALA A 82 18.14 -4.88 -1.64
C ALA A 82 19.13 -3.75 -1.29
N GLY A 83 19.31 -2.79 -2.21
CA GLY A 83 20.15 -1.62 -2.00
C GLY A 83 19.58 -0.71 -0.91
N LEU A 84 18.29 -0.38 -0.98
CA LEU A 84 17.61 0.46 0.00
C LEU A 84 17.63 -0.14 1.41
N ARG A 85 17.46 -1.47 1.53
CA ARG A 85 17.58 -2.18 2.81
C ARG A 85 19.01 -2.10 3.37
N LYS A 86 20.02 -2.22 2.51
CA LYS A 86 21.43 -2.08 2.91
C LYS A 86 21.75 -0.66 3.36
N GLU A 87 21.35 0.36 2.59
CA GLU A 87 21.52 1.76 2.94
C GLU A 87 20.92 2.07 4.32
N ARG A 88 19.72 1.54 4.57
CA ARG A 88 19.04 1.68 5.86
C ARG A 88 19.77 0.98 7.00
N ALA A 89 20.29 -0.23 6.77
CA ALA A 89 21.10 -0.95 7.77
C ALA A 89 22.40 -0.23 8.09
N GLU A 90 22.97 0.50 7.13
CA GLU A 90 24.16 1.35 7.29
C GLU A 90 23.84 2.71 7.93
N GLY A 91 22.58 2.99 8.27
CA GLY A 91 22.17 4.24 8.93
C GLY A 91 22.14 5.46 8.02
N LYS A 92 22.17 5.26 6.70
CA LYS A 92 22.18 6.34 5.69
C LYS A 92 20.78 6.81 5.29
N PHE A 93 19.75 5.99 5.55
CA PHE A 93 18.37 6.33 5.24
C PHE A 93 17.89 7.52 6.08
N VAL A 94 17.48 8.59 5.39
CA VAL A 94 16.85 9.77 5.99
C VAL A 94 15.37 9.77 5.61
N PRO A 95 14.43 9.60 6.55
CA PRO A 95 13.01 9.58 6.26
C PRO A 95 12.48 10.97 5.85
N ASP A 96 11.43 10.98 5.03
CA ASP A 96 10.71 12.21 4.69
C ASP A 96 10.10 12.83 5.96
N PRO A 97 10.16 14.17 6.15
CA PRO A 97 9.58 14.84 7.31
C PRO A 97 8.08 14.53 7.53
N ARG A 98 7.31 14.32 6.46
CA ARG A 98 5.88 13.97 6.55
C ARG A 98 5.67 12.60 7.18
N PHE A 99 6.59 11.66 6.94
CA PHE A 99 6.53 10.34 7.58
C PHE A 99 6.82 10.44 9.08
N GLU A 100 7.77 11.28 9.49
CA GLU A 100 8.03 11.56 10.90
C GLU A 100 6.82 12.25 11.56
N GLU A 101 6.22 13.25 10.89
CA GLU A 101 5.03 13.94 11.38
C GLU A 101 3.86 12.98 11.64
N VAL A 102 3.58 12.05 10.72
CA VAL A 102 2.52 11.05 10.90
C VAL A 102 2.81 10.15 12.10
N LYS A 103 4.05 9.71 12.31
CA LYS A 103 4.39 8.87 13.47
C LYS A 103 4.19 9.63 14.78
N GLU A 104 4.64 10.87 14.86
CA GLU A 104 4.44 11.71 16.05
C GLU A 104 2.96 12.00 16.29
N PHE A 105 2.19 12.23 15.22
CA PHE A 105 0.74 12.41 15.33
C PHE A 105 0.05 11.16 15.89
N VAL A 106 0.43 9.96 15.46
CA VAL A 106 -0.10 8.71 16.02
C VAL A 106 0.32 8.54 17.50
N ARG A 107 1.56 8.91 17.86
CA ARG A 107 2.05 8.88 19.26
C ARG A 107 1.41 9.91 20.18
N SER A 108 0.82 10.98 19.63
CA SER A 108 0.23 12.05 20.42
C SER A 108 -0.95 11.62 21.31
N GLY A 109 -1.51 10.43 21.11
CA GLY A 109 -2.68 9.93 21.83
C GLY A 109 -4.01 10.40 21.24
N VAL A 110 -3.99 11.09 20.09
CA VAL A 110 -5.22 11.59 19.42
C VAL A 110 -6.20 10.47 19.04
N PHE A 111 -5.72 9.23 18.85
CA PHE A 111 -6.52 8.05 18.51
C PHE A 111 -7.01 7.25 19.74
N GLY A 112 -6.82 7.76 20.95
CA GLY A 112 -7.25 7.13 22.20
C GLY A 112 -6.09 6.65 23.07
N SER A 113 -6.39 5.82 24.06
CA SER A 113 -5.43 5.39 25.10
C SER A 113 -4.55 4.21 24.70
N TYR A 114 -4.78 3.59 23.54
CA TYR A 114 -3.96 2.48 23.07
C TYR A 114 -2.55 2.97 22.72
N ASN A 115 -1.52 2.28 23.19
CA ASN A 115 -0.14 2.61 22.86
C ASN A 115 0.28 1.93 21.53
N TYR A 116 0.58 2.74 20.52
CA TYR A 116 1.02 2.29 19.20
C TYR A 116 2.55 2.19 19.04
N ASP A 117 3.34 2.42 20.09
CA ASP A 117 4.80 2.46 20.00
C ASP A 117 5.42 1.16 19.50
N ASP A 118 4.88 0.00 19.86
CA ASP A 118 5.38 -1.28 19.34
C ASP A 118 5.12 -1.41 17.83
N LEU A 119 3.96 -0.95 17.36
CA LEU A 119 3.61 -0.95 15.94
C LEU A 119 4.50 0.02 15.15
N ILE A 120 4.63 1.27 15.60
CA ILE A 120 5.47 2.28 14.96
C ILE A 120 6.96 1.93 15.07
N GLY A 121 7.34 1.30 16.17
CA GLY A 121 8.68 0.83 16.48
C GLY A 121 9.09 -0.41 15.69
N SER A 122 8.15 -1.09 15.01
CA SER A 122 8.42 -2.19 14.06
C SER A 122 9.12 -1.66 12.80
N ARG A 123 10.36 -1.23 12.97
CA ARG A 123 11.23 -0.58 12.00
C ARG A 123 11.66 -1.52 10.85
N THR A 124 10.92 -2.51 10.37
CA THR A 124 11.60 -3.62 9.67
C THR A 124 11.23 -3.91 8.23
N ARG A 125 10.16 -3.38 7.60
CA ARG A 125 9.80 -3.90 6.26
C ARG A 125 9.27 -2.95 5.19
N PHE A 126 8.88 -1.74 5.53
CA PHE A 126 8.28 -0.83 4.54
C PHE A 126 9.37 -0.17 3.70
N VAL A 127 9.72 -0.83 2.61
CA VAL A 127 10.24 -0.18 1.40
C VAL A 127 9.05 -0.28 0.44
N VAL A 128 8.20 0.73 0.45
CA VAL A 128 7.08 0.85 -0.48
C VAL A 128 7.40 2.02 -1.37
#